data_AF-A0A3M5ZX61-F1
#
_entry.id   AF-A0A3M5ZX61-F1
#
_cell.length_a   1.000
_cell.length_b   1.000
_cell.length_c   1.000
_cell.angle_alpha   90.00
_cell.angle_beta   90.00
_cell.angle_gamma   90.00
#
_symmetry.space_group_name_H-M   'P 1'
#
loop_
_entity.id
_entity.type
_entity.pdbx_description
1 polymer ?
#
loop_
_entity_poly.entity_id
_entity_poly.type
_entity_poly.pdbx_seq_one_letter_code
_entity_poly.pdbx_strand_id
1 'polypeptide(L)' 'MVLQQLARGKTNKEIADGMFLSNKTVSTYKTRLLLKLNAHSLVDLIELAQRNGLV' A
#
# COMPACT_ATOMS: atom_id res chain seq x y z
N MET A 1 1.41 -3.56 -7.54
CA MET A 1 0.37 -4.17 -6.67
C MET A 1 0.54 -3.75 -5.22
N VAL A 2 -0.53 -3.87 -4.39
CA VAL A 2 -0.79 -3.29 -3.05
C VAL A 2 -0.18 -1.90 -2.81
N LEU A 3 1.14 -1.78 -2.68
CA LEU A 3 1.88 -0.50 -2.65
C LEU A 3 1.39 0.51 -3.69
N GLN A 4 1.33 0.12 -4.97
CA GLN A 4 0.88 1.02 -6.04
C GLN A 4 -0.59 1.44 -5.91
N GLN A 5 -1.45 0.54 -5.39
CA GLN A 5 -2.86 0.87 -5.22
C GLN A 5 -3.06 1.78 -4.02
N LEU A 6 -2.33 1.53 -2.93
CA LEU A 6 -2.24 2.41 -1.77
C LEU A 6 -1.71 3.80 -2.18
N ALA A 7 -0.68 3.83 -3.02
CA ALA A 7 -0.08 5.04 -3.53
C ALA A 7 -1.02 5.84 -4.47
N ARG A 8 -1.95 5.15 -5.14
CA ARG A 8 -3.05 5.75 -5.91
C ARG A 8 -4.26 6.14 -5.06
N GLY A 9 -4.15 6.09 -3.73
CA GLY A 9 -5.20 6.49 -2.79
C GLY A 9 -6.30 5.45 -2.58
N LYS A 10 -6.15 4.21 -3.08
CA LYS A 10 -7.15 3.16 -2.84
C LYS A 10 -7.14 2.70 -1.40
N THR A 11 -8.33 2.44 -0.87
CA THR A 11 -8.55 1.86 0.44
C THR A 11 -8.19 0.37 0.46
N ASN A 12 -7.91 -0.17 1.65
CA ASN A 12 -7.63 -1.60 1.79
C ASN A 12 -8.79 -2.49 1.27
N LYS A 13 -10.04 -2.01 1.38
CA LYS A 13 -11.22 -2.72 0.88
C LYS A 13 -11.22 -2.78 -0.64
N GLU A 14 -11.03 -1.67 -1.34
CA GLU A 14 -10.99 -1.65 -2.82
C GLU A 14 -9.83 -2.49 -3.37
N ILE A 15 -8.70 -2.50 -2.67
CA ILE A 15 -7.55 -3.35 -3.03
C ILE A 15 -7.87 -4.82 -2.81
N ALA A 16 -8.53 -5.15 -1.69
CA ALA A 16 -8.95 -6.49 -1.36
C ALA A 16 -9.94 -7.03 -2.41
N ASP A 17 -10.96 -6.24 -2.73
CA ASP A 17 -11.98 -6.59 -3.73
C ASP A 17 -11.36 -6.78 -5.12
N GLY A 18 -10.48 -5.85 -5.54
CA GLY A 18 -9.82 -5.93 -6.85
C GLY A 18 -8.74 -7.01 -6.98
N MET A 19 -8.29 -7.60 -5.87
CA MET A 19 -7.28 -8.66 -5.85
C MET A 19 -7.83 -10.00 -5.34
N PHE A 20 -9.14 -10.10 -5.06
CA PHE A 20 -9.78 -11.27 -4.44
C PHE A 20 -9.09 -11.72 -3.13
N LEU A 21 -8.70 -10.74 -2.31
CA LEU A 21 -8.05 -10.94 -1.01
C LEU A 21 -8.98 -10.52 0.13
N SER A 22 -8.62 -10.90 1.36
CA SER A 22 -9.27 -10.33 2.54
C SER A 22 -8.69 -8.95 2.86
N ASN A 23 -9.52 -8.05 3.42
CA ASN A 23 -9.06 -6.76 3.93
C ASN A 23 -7.93 -6.92 4.97
N LYS A 24 -8.00 -7.96 5.81
CA LYS A 24 -6.94 -8.29 6.79
C LYS A 24 -5.61 -8.64 6.11
N THR A 25 -5.65 -9.33 4.97
CA THR A 25 -4.47 -9.64 4.16
C THR A 25 -3.82 -8.36 3.62
N VAL A 26 -4.61 -7.44 3.06
CA VAL A 26 -4.12 -6.15 2.57
C VAL A 26 -3.54 -5.31 3.70
N SER A 27 -4.22 -5.26 4.85
CA SER A 27 -3.71 -4.58 6.06
C SER A 27 -2.35 -5.15 6.51
N THR A 28 -2.21 -6.48 6.50
CA THR A 28 -0.93 -7.14 6.82
C THR A 28 0.17 -6.74 5.84
N TYR A 29 -0.12 -6.67 4.54
CA TYR A 29 0.85 -6.19 3.55
C TYR A 29 1.21 -4.73 3.73
N LYS A 30 0.24 -3.86 4.05
CA LYS A 30 0.50 -2.44 4.37
C LYS A 30 1.48 -2.30 5.54
N THR A 31 1.25 -3.01 6.65
CA THR A 31 2.15 -2.97 7.81
C THR A 31 3.54 -3.49 7.47
N ARG A 32 3.64 -4.59 6.71
CA ARG A 32 4.94 -5.11 6.26
C ARG A 32 5.67 -4.16 5.32
N LEU A 33 4.95 -3.44 4.45
CA LEU A 33 5.52 -2.43 3.56
C LEU A 33 6.07 -1.25 4.36
N LEU A 34 5.31 -0.73 5.33
CA LEU A 34 5.76 0.33 6.24
C LEU A 34 7.08 -0.05 6.93
N LEU A 35 7.13 -1.24 7.53
CA LEU A 35 8.32 -1.73 8.22
C LEU A 35 9.52 -1.91 7.27
N LYS A 36 9.31 -2.53 6.09
CA LYS A 36 10.38 -2.80 5.13
C LYS A 36 10.95 -1.52 4.50
N LEU A 37 10.13 -0.51 4.33
CA LEU A 37 10.53 0.75 3.71
C LEU A 37 10.88 1.83 4.75
N ASN A 38 10.89 1.46 6.04
CA ASN A 38 11.07 2.39 7.15
C ASN A 38 10.17 3.64 7.05
N ALA A 39 8.92 3.41 6.65
CA ALA A 39 7.89 4.42 6.51
C ALA A 39 6.97 4.39 7.75
N HIS A 40 6.56 5.56 8.22
CA HIS A 40 5.75 5.72 9.42
C HIS A 40 4.29 6.03 9.11
N SER A 41 4.00 6.48 7.89
CA SER A 41 2.66 6.82 7.44
C SER A 41 2.36 6.31 6.02
N LEU A 42 1.06 6.32 5.66
CA LEU A 42 0.64 6.07 4.28
C LEU A 42 1.17 7.15 3.32
N VAL A 43 1.32 8.39 3.82
CA VAL A 43 1.86 9.52 3.03
C VAL A 43 3.32 9.25 2.67
N ASP A 44 4.13 8.77 3.63
CA ASP A 44 5.52 8.41 3.39
C ASP A 44 5.63 7.31 2.31
N LEU A 45 4.70 6.34 2.36
CA LEU A 45 4.58 5.27 1.37
C LEU A 45 4.24 5.79 -0.03
N ILE A 46 3.35 6.79 -0.12
CA ILE A 46 3.00 7.47 -1.38
C ILE A 46 4.21 8.23 -1.93
N GLU A 47 4.88 9.03 -1.10
CA GLU A 47 6.06 9.80 -1.50
C GLU A 47 7.18 8.88 -1.99
N LEU A 48 7.46 7.79 -1.25
CA LEU A 48 8.44 6.79 -1.67
C LEU A 48 8.08 6.17 -3.01
N ALA A 49 6.81 5.83 -3.23
CA ALA A 49 6.37 5.27 -4.50
C ALA A 49 6.54 6.25 -5.67
N GLN A 50 6.23 7.54 -5.45
CA GLN A 50 6.42 8.58 -6.46
C GLN A 50 7.90 8.83 -6.77
N ARG A 51 8.75 8.98 -5.74
CA ARG A 51 10.19 9.21 -5.91
C ARG A 51 10.89 8.09 -6.67
N ASN A 52 10.39 6.86 -6.55
CA ASN A 52 10.94 5.69 -7.23
C ASN A 52 10.25 5.37 -8.57
N GLY A 53 9.35 6.24 -9.07
CA GLY A 53 8.66 6.03 -10.35
C GLY A 53 7.75 4.81 -10.37
N LEU A 54 7.23 4.40 -9.20
CA LEU A 54 6.35 3.23 -9.06
C LEU A 54 4.89 3.56 -9.35
N VAL A 55 4.53 4.84 -9.48
CA VAL A 55 3.20 5.36 -9.82
C VAL A 55 3.34 6.53 -10.77
#